data_AF-A0A6B0RRL6-F1
#
_entry.id   AF-A0A6B0RRL6-F1
#
_cell.length_a   1.000
_cell.length_b   1.000
_cell.length_c   1.000
_cell.angle_alpha   90.00
_cell.angle_beta   90.00
_cell.angle_gamma   90.00
#
_symmetry.space_group_name_H-M   'P 1'
#
loop_
_entity.id
_entity.type
_entity.pdbx_description
1 polymer ?
#
loop_
_entity_poly.entity_id
_entity_poly.type
_entity_poly.pdbx_seq_one_letter_code
_entity_poly.pdbx_strand_id
1 'polypeptide(L)'
;MCSVYTVMRSSLLVLSGYNRACNEKRRPYQMAEDEPPGASLKPLVFRVDETTPEVVQSVLLERGWSKFDQQERNMEDWNLYWRTSSFRMAEHVNVKPWQCLNHHPGTTRLTRKDLLAKHLRHMERLYGAPLYEFLPATFVMPSDYSKFVAEYFKEKQALDAKLSYWICKPAELSRGRGIIIFSDIKNLIFADTCIIQKYICNPLLVGRYKCDLRVYVCVTGFKPLTIYIYQEGLVRFATEKFDLGNLQNSYAHLTNSSINRSGASYEKIKEVVGSGCKWTLSRFFSYLRSWDVDDLLLWQKINRVVILTVLAIAPSVPFAANCFELLGFDILIDDNLKPWLLEVNYSPGLSLDCSADVSVKRRLIHDTIELMHLHSLRNERKESCSAANGSPGVSLARKDRGRGRDLPHESFSKPGSRRAFSKDGTPGEKGVTACPENQHTCQPRAVLSRQEVRPPTREPPKAKPKARARHPALKTLIPRVSLIQARGREKGLSLCVQPDSSWVPGPQAGNFVLIFPFNEATFGASRNGLNVRRIIQELQKLTHKQCSQAAEEKTKRK
;
A
#
# COMPACT_ATOMS: atom_id res chain seq x y z
N MET A 1 -37.63 10.18 27.32
CA MET A 1 -38.54 9.35 26.49
C MET A 1 -38.74 10.05 25.14
N CYS A 2 -38.95 9.26 24.08
CA CYS A 2 -39.30 9.68 22.70
C CYS A 2 -38.31 10.56 21.89
N SER A 3 -38.15 10.19 20.61
CA SER A 3 -37.63 11.00 19.49
C SER A 3 -36.10 11.15 19.22
N VAL A 4 -35.28 10.09 19.38
CA VAL A 4 -34.01 9.94 18.60
C VAL A 4 -33.65 8.45 18.28
N TYR A 5 -34.62 7.60 17.92
CA TYR A 5 -34.40 6.13 17.85
C TYR A 5 -34.83 5.45 16.52
N THR A 6 -34.68 6.13 15.37
CA THR A 6 -35.36 5.70 14.11
C THR A 6 -34.47 5.45 12.88
N VAL A 7 -33.13 5.43 12.97
CA VAL A 7 -32.24 5.29 11.77
C VAL A 7 -31.23 4.12 11.83
N MET A 8 -31.12 3.37 12.93
CA MET A 8 -30.19 2.23 13.04
C MET A 8 -30.82 0.92 13.55
N ARG A 9 -32.10 0.67 13.22
CA ARG A 9 -32.77 -0.60 13.61
C ARG A 9 -33.71 -1.22 12.57
N SER A 10 -33.62 -0.81 11.30
CA SER A 10 -34.55 -1.21 10.23
C SER A 10 -34.01 -2.28 9.26
N SER A 11 -33.23 -3.26 9.76
CA SER A 11 -32.72 -4.37 8.91
C SER A 11 -32.59 -5.74 9.60
N LEU A 12 -33.08 -5.90 10.83
CA LEU A 12 -33.13 -7.18 11.55
C LEU A 12 -34.39 -7.28 12.41
N LEU A 13 -35.51 -7.67 11.78
CA LEU A 13 -36.68 -8.41 12.33
C LEU A 13 -37.92 -8.25 11.41
N VAL A 14 -37.91 -8.91 10.25
CA VAL A 14 -39.15 -9.30 9.53
C VAL A 14 -38.96 -10.73 8.96
N LEU A 15 -38.96 -11.71 9.86
CA LEU A 15 -39.03 -13.14 9.54
C LEU A 15 -39.93 -13.83 10.58
N SER A 16 -41.24 -13.59 10.48
CA SER A 16 -42.28 -14.39 11.12
C SER A 16 -43.66 -13.97 10.60
N GLY A 17 -44.41 -14.90 10.00
CA GLY A 17 -45.83 -14.72 9.72
C GLY A 17 -46.19 -14.09 8.36
N TYR A 18 -46.26 -14.93 7.32
CA TYR A 18 -47.45 -14.97 6.46
C TYR A 18 -47.48 -16.32 5.75
N ASN A 19 -48.29 -17.25 6.28
CA ASN A 19 -48.42 -18.60 5.75
C ASN A 19 -49.91 -18.96 5.68
N ARG A 20 -50.59 -18.54 4.59
CA ARG A 20 -51.87 -19.12 4.15
C ARG A 20 -52.27 -18.67 2.74
N ALA A 21 -52.53 -19.67 1.90
CA ALA A 21 -53.53 -19.72 0.83
C ALA A 21 -53.61 -18.57 -0.20
N CYS A 22 -53.11 -18.85 -1.40
CA CYS A 22 -53.94 -18.75 -2.61
C CYS A 22 -53.72 -20.02 -3.44
N ASN A 23 -54.80 -20.72 -3.77
CA ASN A 23 -54.79 -22.02 -4.44
C ASN A 23 -55.64 -21.92 -5.72
N GLU A 24 -55.04 -21.46 -6.81
CA GLU A 24 -55.71 -21.40 -8.12
C GLU A 24 -55.07 -22.34 -9.13
N LYS A 25 -55.91 -23.24 -9.65
CA LYS A 25 -55.54 -24.31 -10.57
C LYS A 25 -55.24 -23.72 -11.95
N ARG A 26 -54.03 -23.95 -12.48
CA ARG A 26 -53.76 -23.83 -13.93
C ARG A 26 -53.67 -25.21 -14.56
N ARG A 27 -54.49 -25.43 -15.60
CA ARG A 27 -54.43 -26.62 -16.48
C ARG A 27 -53.20 -26.53 -17.40
N PRO A 28 -52.67 -27.66 -17.88
CA PRO A 28 -51.49 -27.67 -18.74
C PRO A 28 -51.84 -27.20 -20.17
N TYR A 29 -50.92 -26.48 -20.78
CA TYR A 29 -50.86 -26.29 -22.24
C TYR A 29 -49.51 -26.81 -22.72
N GLN A 30 -49.52 -27.61 -23.78
CA GLN A 30 -48.36 -28.30 -24.32
C GLN A 30 -47.56 -27.42 -25.29
N MET A 31 -46.24 -27.64 -25.25
CA MET A 31 -45.27 -27.57 -26.36
C MET A 31 -45.44 -26.47 -27.42
N ALA A 32 -44.53 -25.50 -27.36
CA ALA A 32 -43.85 -25.01 -28.55
C ALA A 32 -42.35 -25.01 -28.22
N GLU A 33 -41.61 -25.98 -28.78
CA GLU A 33 -40.14 -25.94 -28.77
C GLU A 33 -39.69 -25.07 -29.94
N ASP A 34 -38.85 -24.06 -29.65
CA ASP A 34 -37.75 -23.57 -30.50
C ASP A 34 -37.20 -22.26 -29.91
N GLU A 35 -36.54 -22.37 -28.75
CA GLU A 35 -35.61 -21.34 -28.25
C GLU A 35 -34.19 -21.93 -28.40
N PRO A 36 -33.24 -21.23 -29.07
CA PRO A 36 -31.90 -21.75 -29.23
C PRO A 36 -31.21 -21.90 -27.86
N PRO A 37 -30.35 -22.92 -27.65
CA PRO A 37 -29.70 -23.13 -26.36
C PRO A 37 -28.90 -21.89 -25.98
N GLY A 38 -29.39 -21.20 -24.94
CA GLY A 38 -28.88 -19.90 -24.52
C GLY A 38 -27.36 -19.93 -24.36
N ALA A 39 -26.67 -19.00 -25.02
CA ALA A 39 -25.21 -18.99 -25.11
C ALA A 39 -24.59 -19.16 -23.72
N SER A 40 -23.90 -20.29 -23.51
CA SER A 40 -23.23 -20.56 -22.24
C SER A 40 -22.19 -19.46 -22.00
N LEU A 41 -22.44 -18.64 -20.98
CA LEU A 41 -21.53 -17.57 -20.61
C LEU A 41 -20.17 -18.21 -20.32
N LYS A 42 -19.16 -17.85 -21.13
CA LYS A 42 -17.81 -18.39 -20.98
C LYS A 42 -17.34 -18.15 -19.54
N PRO A 43 -16.82 -19.18 -18.84
CA PRO A 43 -16.39 -19.01 -17.46
C PRO A 43 -15.26 -17.98 -17.39
N LEU A 44 -15.36 -17.08 -16.41
CA LEU A 44 -14.35 -16.05 -16.16
C LEU A 44 -12.99 -16.69 -15.87
N VAL A 45 -11.91 -16.06 -16.32
CA VAL A 45 -10.58 -16.67 -16.39
C VAL A 45 -9.60 -15.96 -15.46
N PHE A 46 -8.94 -16.73 -14.59
CA PHE A 46 -7.90 -16.20 -13.69
C PHE A 46 -6.50 -16.66 -14.10
N ARG A 47 -5.58 -15.70 -14.14
CA ARG A 47 -4.14 -15.89 -14.30
C ARG A 47 -3.46 -15.70 -12.95
N VAL A 48 -2.48 -16.57 -12.68
CA VAL A 48 -1.70 -16.57 -11.43
C VAL A 48 -0.24 -16.88 -11.72
N ASP A 49 0.63 -16.52 -10.79
CA ASP A 49 2.03 -16.98 -10.74
C ASP A 49 2.22 -18.08 -9.68
N GLU A 50 3.39 -18.72 -9.67
CA GLU A 50 3.78 -19.74 -8.68
C GLU A 50 3.75 -19.23 -7.23
N THR A 51 3.82 -17.91 -7.04
CA THR A 51 3.82 -17.28 -5.72
C THR A 51 2.42 -16.99 -5.18
N THR A 52 1.38 -17.27 -5.95
CA THR A 52 0.00 -16.93 -5.61
C THR A 52 -0.58 -17.93 -4.61
N PRO A 53 -1.06 -17.49 -3.43
CA PRO A 53 -1.55 -18.40 -2.38
C PRO A 53 -2.68 -19.32 -2.85
N GLU A 54 -2.61 -20.59 -2.47
CA GLU A 54 -3.58 -21.64 -2.86
C GLU A 54 -5.04 -21.27 -2.56
N VAL A 55 -5.30 -20.60 -1.43
CA VAL A 55 -6.65 -20.13 -1.07
C VAL A 55 -7.25 -19.18 -2.12
N VAL A 56 -6.43 -18.41 -2.84
CA VAL A 56 -6.91 -17.56 -3.94
C VAL A 56 -7.36 -18.42 -5.12
N GLN A 57 -6.56 -19.41 -5.49
CA GLN A 57 -6.89 -20.34 -6.58
C GLN A 57 -8.15 -21.17 -6.23
N SER A 58 -8.24 -21.71 -5.01
CA SER A 58 -9.41 -22.44 -4.51
C SER A 58 -10.68 -21.60 -4.60
N VAL A 59 -10.67 -20.39 -4.05
CA VAL A 59 -11.85 -19.51 -4.03
C VAL A 59 -12.31 -19.09 -5.43
N LEU A 60 -11.38 -18.95 -6.39
CA LEU A 60 -11.72 -18.66 -7.78
C LEU A 60 -12.36 -19.87 -8.48
N LEU A 61 -11.78 -21.06 -8.33
CA LEU A 61 -12.33 -22.31 -8.85
C LEU A 61 -13.73 -22.60 -8.27
N GLU A 62 -13.92 -22.40 -6.96
CA GLU A 62 -15.22 -22.53 -6.27
C GLU A 62 -16.28 -21.52 -6.77
N ARG A 63 -15.84 -20.36 -7.27
CA ARG A 63 -16.70 -19.34 -7.90
C ARG A 63 -16.94 -19.64 -9.39
N GLY A 64 -16.58 -20.82 -9.89
CA GLY A 64 -16.76 -21.24 -11.28
C GLY A 64 -15.79 -20.61 -12.28
N TRP A 65 -14.71 -19.98 -11.80
CA TRP A 65 -13.69 -19.43 -12.69
C TRP A 65 -12.73 -20.52 -13.20
N SER A 66 -12.28 -20.39 -14.44
CA SER A 66 -11.25 -21.25 -15.05
C SER A 66 -9.85 -20.69 -14.85
N LYS A 67 -8.85 -21.56 -14.65
CA LYS A 67 -7.45 -21.14 -14.66
C LYS A 67 -7.01 -20.84 -16.10
N PHE A 68 -6.19 -19.81 -16.28
CA PHE A 68 -5.61 -19.45 -17.58
C PHE A 68 -4.61 -20.53 -18.02
N ASP A 69 -4.82 -21.08 -19.21
CA ASP A 69 -3.87 -21.95 -19.90
C ASP A 69 -3.25 -21.22 -21.09
N GLN A 70 -1.91 -21.21 -21.15
CA GLN A 70 -1.14 -20.54 -22.21
C GLN A 70 -1.08 -21.35 -23.51
N GLN A 71 -1.36 -22.66 -23.48
CA GLN A 71 -1.33 -23.56 -24.63
C GLN A 71 -2.66 -23.53 -25.41
N GLU A 72 -3.78 -23.38 -24.70
CA GLU A 72 -5.13 -23.46 -25.28
C GLU A 72 -5.75 -22.10 -25.64
N ARG A 73 -5.23 -20.98 -25.10
CA ARG A 73 -5.87 -19.66 -25.18
C ARG A 73 -4.97 -18.55 -25.70
N ASN A 74 -5.61 -17.52 -26.25
CA ASN A 74 -4.96 -16.25 -26.58
C ASN A 74 -4.39 -15.62 -25.29
N MET A 75 -3.17 -15.06 -25.37
CA MET A 75 -2.46 -14.43 -24.23
C MET A 75 -3.22 -13.27 -23.56
N GLU A 76 -4.25 -12.73 -24.22
CA GLU A 76 -5.13 -11.67 -23.70
C GLU A 76 -6.47 -12.17 -23.12
N ASP A 77 -6.80 -13.47 -23.26
CA ASP A 77 -8.06 -14.08 -22.79
C ASP A 77 -8.02 -14.42 -21.29
N TRP A 78 -7.93 -13.38 -20.46
CA TRP A 78 -8.04 -13.48 -19.00
C TRP A 78 -8.82 -12.30 -18.41
N ASN A 79 -9.39 -12.46 -17.21
CA ASN A 79 -10.18 -11.44 -16.51
C ASN A 79 -9.52 -10.93 -15.22
N LEU A 80 -8.83 -11.80 -14.49
CA LEU A 80 -8.06 -11.43 -13.29
C LEU A 80 -6.64 -11.95 -13.41
N TYR A 81 -5.64 -11.09 -13.22
CA TYR A 81 -4.27 -11.52 -12.96
C TYR A 81 -3.93 -11.20 -11.51
N TRP A 82 -3.90 -12.23 -10.68
CA TRP A 82 -3.45 -12.15 -9.29
C TRP A 82 -1.99 -12.57 -9.19
N ARG A 83 -1.18 -11.84 -8.43
CA ARG A 83 0.17 -12.26 -8.05
C ARG A 83 0.61 -11.67 -6.71
N THR A 84 1.76 -12.08 -6.19
CA THR A 84 2.31 -11.52 -4.93
C THR A 84 3.25 -10.33 -5.18
N SER A 85 3.75 -10.16 -6.41
CA SER A 85 4.79 -9.19 -6.80
C SER A 85 4.23 -7.99 -7.60
N SER A 86 4.90 -6.84 -7.54
CA SER A 86 4.40 -5.62 -8.18
C SER A 86 4.42 -5.64 -9.72
N PHE A 87 3.39 -5.08 -10.34
CA PHE A 87 3.30 -4.89 -11.80
C PHE A 87 4.23 -3.76 -12.30
N ARG A 88 4.86 -4.01 -13.46
CA ARG A 88 5.61 -3.01 -14.22
C ARG A 88 4.62 -2.04 -14.86
N MET A 89 5.04 -0.80 -15.10
CA MET A 89 4.14 0.22 -15.69
C MET A 89 3.60 -0.18 -17.07
N ALA A 90 4.40 -0.89 -17.88
CA ALA A 90 3.95 -1.43 -19.16
C ALA A 90 2.82 -2.47 -19.02
N GLU A 91 2.78 -3.24 -17.92
CA GLU A 91 1.70 -4.20 -17.67
C GLU A 91 0.40 -3.47 -17.39
N HIS A 92 0.41 -2.40 -16.57
CA HIS A 92 -0.77 -1.57 -16.30
C HIS A 92 -1.31 -0.84 -17.54
N VAL A 93 -0.42 -0.39 -18.44
CA VAL A 93 -0.81 0.33 -19.68
C VAL A 93 -1.49 -0.61 -20.68
N ASN A 94 -1.16 -1.90 -20.67
CA ASN A 94 -1.66 -2.89 -21.62
C ASN A 94 -2.94 -3.63 -21.15
N VAL A 95 -3.47 -3.29 -19.97
CA VAL A 95 -4.70 -3.91 -19.41
C VAL A 95 -5.91 -3.57 -20.29
N LYS A 96 -6.67 -4.59 -20.69
CA LYS A 96 -7.92 -4.46 -21.47
C LYS A 96 -9.12 -4.11 -20.57
N PRO A 97 -10.24 -3.59 -21.10
CA PRO A 97 -11.41 -3.22 -20.29
C PRO A 97 -12.00 -4.34 -19.42
N TRP A 98 -11.90 -5.60 -19.84
CA TRP A 98 -12.36 -6.80 -19.13
C TRP A 98 -11.31 -7.45 -18.21
N GLN A 99 -10.07 -6.94 -18.22
CA GLN A 99 -8.93 -7.44 -17.44
C GLN A 99 -8.74 -6.62 -16.17
N CYS A 100 -8.33 -7.26 -15.07
CA CYS A 100 -8.07 -6.63 -13.79
C CYS A 100 -6.79 -7.13 -13.10
N LEU A 101 -6.02 -6.22 -12.50
CA LEU A 101 -4.79 -6.51 -11.75
C LEU A 101 -4.99 -6.31 -10.23
N ASN A 102 -4.37 -7.17 -9.42
CA ASN A 102 -4.51 -7.13 -7.96
C ASN A 102 -3.62 -6.13 -7.20
N HIS A 103 -2.93 -5.24 -7.93
CA HIS A 103 -2.15 -4.15 -7.35
C HIS A 103 -2.28 -2.85 -8.17
N HIS A 104 -2.13 -1.71 -7.50
CA HIS A 104 -2.01 -0.39 -8.14
C HIS A 104 -0.53 -0.02 -8.38
N PRO A 105 -0.24 0.86 -9.37
CA PRO A 105 1.13 1.26 -9.68
C PRO A 105 1.79 2.03 -8.53
N GLY A 106 2.90 1.51 -8.01
CA GLY A 106 3.75 2.21 -7.02
C GLY A 106 3.24 2.23 -5.58
N THR A 107 2.22 1.44 -5.24
CA THR A 107 1.73 1.25 -3.86
C THR A 107 2.75 0.62 -2.92
N THR A 108 3.78 -0.05 -3.44
CA THR A 108 4.94 -0.56 -2.69
C THR A 108 5.69 0.52 -1.89
N ARG A 109 5.46 1.82 -2.18
CA ARG A 109 5.93 2.95 -1.35
C ARG A 109 5.29 3.02 0.04
N LEU A 110 4.11 2.42 0.26
CA LEU A 110 3.52 2.25 1.60
C LEU A 110 4.18 1.14 2.41
N THR A 111 4.80 0.16 1.75
CA THR A 111 5.10 -1.14 2.36
C THR A 111 6.58 -1.29 2.74
N ARG A 112 7.45 -0.51 2.08
CA ARG A 112 8.80 -0.22 2.57
C ARG A 112 8.76 0.71 3.77
N LYS A 113 9.35 0.27 4.88
CA LYS A 113 9.34 0.97 6.19
C LYS A 113 9.96 2.37 6.13
N ASP A 114 11.04 2.52 5.37
CA ASP A 114 11.74 3.80 5.20
C ASP A 114 10.94 4.79 4.34
N LEU A 115 10.26 4.32 3.29
CA LEU A 115 9.42 5.13 2.41
C LEU A 115 8.13 5.54 3.12
N LEU A 116 7.46 4.61 3.82
CA LEU A 116 6.29 4.90 4.65
C LEU A 116 6.58 6.01 5.67
N ALA A 117 7.71 5.91 6.39
CA ALA A 117 8.12 6.92 7.37
C ALA A 117 8.42 8.28 6.72
N LYS A 118 8.99 8.32 5.51
CA LYS A 118 9.22 9.56 4.74
C LYS A 118 7.91 10.20 4.27
N HIS A 119 6.98 9.40 3.73
CA HIS A 119 5.67 9.87 3.26
C HIS A 119 4.81 10.41 4.41
N LEU A 120 4.71 9.68 5.53
CA LEU A 120 3.95 10.13 6.70
C LEU A 120 4.54 11.41 7.31
N ARG A 121 5.87 11.50 7.51
CA ARG A 121 6.52 12.74 7.99
C ARG A 121 6.40 13.92 7.03
N HIS A 122 6.25 13.69 5.72
CA HIS A 122 5.96 14.76 4.78
C HIS A 122 4.55 15.32 4.99
N MET A 123 3.55 14.45 5.14
CA MET A 123 2.16 14.84 5.42
C MET A 123 2.01 15.51 6.79
N GLU A 124 2.73 15.02 7.80
CA GLU A 124 2.80 15.61 9.13
C GLU A 124 3.26 17.08 9.09
N ARG A 125 4.30 17.39 8.32
CA ARG A 125 4.79 18.77 8.14
C ARG A 125 3.81 19.67 7.39
N LEU A 126 3.02 19.13 6.47
CA LEU A 126 2.06 19.89 5.67
C LEU A 126 0.74 20.16 6.41
N TYR A 127 0.32 19.26 7.31
CA TYR A 127 -1.03 19.26 7.89
C TYR A 127 -1.07 19.21 9.42
N GLY A 128 0.08 19.11 10.09
CA GLY A 128 0.25 19.20 11.53
C GLY A 128 0.42 17.85 12.23
N ALA A 129 1.29 17.82 13.24
CA ALA A 129 1.58 16.65 14.06
C ALA A 129 0.34 15.98 14.70
N PRO A 130 -0.67 16.71 15.23
CA PRO A 130 -1.87 16.11 15.85
C PRO A 130 -2.70 15.19 14.94
N LEU A 131 -2.50 15.27 13.62
CA LEU A 131 -3.14 14.34 12.68
C LEU A 131 -2.43 12.98 12.62
N TYR A 132 -1.11 12.96 12.81
CA TYR A 132 -0.21 11.83 12.53
C TYR A 132 0.43 11.20 13.77
N GLU A 133 0.00 11.58 14.98
CA GLU A 133 0.48 11.01 16.26
C GLU A 133 0.30 9.49 16.41
N PHE A 134 -0.40 8.83 15.49
CA PHE A 134 -0.49 7.37 15.39
C PHE A 134 0.80 6.71 14.87
N LEU A 135 1.77 7.49 14.39
CA LEU A 135 3.10 7.02 14.04
C LEU A 135 4.06 7.30 15.21
N PRO A 136 4.76 6.29 15.79
CA PRO A 136 5.79 6.54 16.78
C PRO A 136 6.97 7.32 16.17
N ALA A 137 7.66 8.14 16.97
CA ALA A 137 8.83 8.89 16.52
C ALA A 137 9.82 7.96 15.78
N THR A 138 10.12 8.28 14.52
CA THR A 138 10.86 7.40 13.60
C THR A 138 11.97 8.18 12.89
N PHE A 139 13.10 7.53 12.66
CA PHE A 139 14.30 8.06 11.99
C PHE A 139 14.73 7.07 10.90
N VAL A 140 15.06 7.54 9.69
CA VAL A 140 15.56 6.69 8.60
C VAL A 140 17.09 6.73 8.56
N MET A 141 17.72 5.57 8.76
CA MET A 141 19.16 5.43 8.81
C MET A 141 19.76 5.15 7.42
N PRO A 142 20.98 5.63 7.12
CA PRO A 142 21.83 6.48 7.96
C PRO A 142 21.42 7.98 7.96
N SER A 143 20.52 8.40 7.06
CA SER A 143 20.23 9.82 6.77
C SER A 143 19.75 10.68 7.96
N ASP A 144 19.11 10.08 8.97
CA ASP A 144 18.61 10.77 10.16
C ASP A 144 19.48 10.50 11.41
N TYR A 145 20.67 9.89 11.29
CA TYR A 145 21.49 9.46 12.44
C TYR A 145 21.70 10.58 13.48
N SER A 146 22.16 11.76 13.05
CA SER A 146 22.40 12.88 13.97
C SER A 146 21.12 13.39 14.67
N LYS A 147 19.95 13.25 14.02
CA LYS A 147 18.64 13.63 14.59
C LYS A 147 18.19 12.60 15.63
N PHE A 148 18.38 11.31 15.34
CA PHE A 148 18.13 10.23 16.29
C PHE A 148 19.02 10.39 17.53
N VAL A 149 20.31 10.62 17.35
CA VAL A 149 21.26 10.82 18.46
C VAL A 149 20.87 12.02 19.33
N ALA A 150 20.49 13.14 18.72
CA ALA A 150 20.03 14.32 19.45
C ALA A 150 18.77 14.04 20.29
N GLU A 151 17.76 13.37 19.72
CA GLU A 151 16.52 13.04 20.45
C GLU A 151 16.77 12.00 21.55
N TYR A 152 17.61 10.98 21.29
CA TYR A 152 18.01 9.97 22.28
C TYR A 152 18.66 10.60 23.52
N PHE A 153 19.62 11.52 23.33
CA PHE A 153 20.28 12.18 24.47
C PHE A 153 19.38 13.20 25.16
N LYS A 154 18.50 13.90 24.42
CA LYS A 154 17.48 14.80 24.96
C LYS A 154 16.51 14.08 25.91
N GLU A 155 15.97 12.93 25.50
CA GLU A 155 15.12 12.12 26.37
C GLU A 155 15.86 11.59 27.60
N LYS A 156 17.12 11.18 27.44
CA LYS A 156 17.96 10.64 28.53
C LYS A 156 18.34 11.68 29.59
N GLN A 157 18.33 12.97 29.25
CA GLN A 157 18.68 14.08 30.16
C GLN A 157 17.46 14.68 30.88
N ALA A 158 16.23 14.22 30.61
CA ALA A 158 15.05 14.72 31.31
C ALA A 158 15.08 14.34 32.80
N LEU A 159 14.69 15.27 33.68
CA LEU A 159 14.78 15.11 35.14
C LEU A 159 13.95 13.93 35.71
N ASP A 160 12.88 13.53 35.01
CA ASP A 160 12.05 12.35 35.30
C ASP A 160 12.18 11.26 34.20
N ALA A 161 13.38 11.08 33.63
CA ALA A 161 13.59 10.19 32.48
C ALA A 161 13.25 8.71 32.77
N LYS A 162 12.01 8.30 32.48
CA LYS A 162 11.66 6.90 32.20
C LYS A 162 12.63 6.34 31.17
N LEU A 163 13.06 5.09 31.37
CA LEU A 163 13.93 4.39 30.43
C LEU A 163 13.38 4.48 29.01
N SER A 164 14.20 5.01 28.09
CA SER A 164 13.82 5.19 26.70
C SER A 164 14.17 3.92 25.92
N TYR A 165 13.15 3.32 25.31
CA TYR A 165 13.28 2.10 24.52
C TYR A 165 13.05 2.41 23.03
N TRP A 166 13.87 1.79 22.19
CA TRP A 166 13.91 1.97 20.75
C TRP A 166 13.90 0.62 20.04
N ILE A 167 13.35 0.59 18.83
CA ILE A 167 13.29 -0.58 17.97
C ILE A 167 13.92 -0.27 16.61
N CYS A 168 14.99 -0.99 16.28
CA CYS A 168 15.62 -0.98 14.97
C CYS A 168 14.90 -2.00 14.08
N LYS A 169 14.48 -1.60 12.88
CA LYS A 169 13.81 -2.45 11.88
C LYS A 169 14.50 -2.28 10.52
N PRO A 170 15.13 -3.31 9.94
CA PRO A 170 15.71 -3.22 8.59
C PRO A 170 14.63 -2.88 7.56
N ALA A 171 14.94 -2.00 6.60
CA ALA A 171 13.91 -1.42 5.73
C ALA A 171 13.33 -2.42 4.71
N GLU A 172 14.16 -3.36 4.25
CA GLU A 172 13.82 -4.34 3.21
C GLU A 172 13.51 -5.74 3.76
N LEU A 173 13.59 -5.93 5.08
CA LEU A 173 13.21 -7.17 5.74
C LEU A 173 11.78 -7.15 6.30
N SER A 174 11.23 -8.36 6.36
CA SER A 174 9.90 -8.69 6.83
C SER A 174 9.95 -9.91 7.76
N ARG A 175 8.79 -10.31 8.31
CA ARG A 175 8.64 -11.47 9.20
C ARG A 175 9.41 -11.35 10.53
N GLY A 176 9.72 -10.13 10.95
CA GLY A 176 10.45 -9.80 12.17
C GLY A 176 11.96 -10.03 12.13
N ARG A 177 12.53 -10.42 10.98
CA ARG A 177 13.96 -10.71 10.83
C ARG A 177 14.82 -9.45 11.01
N GLY A 178 15.89 -9.57 11.79
CA GLY A 178 16.85 -8.49 12.05
C GLY A 178 16.29 -7.33 12.88
N ILE A 179 15.13 -7.49 13.53
CA ILE A 179 14.60 -6.51 14.47
C ILE A 179 15.39 -6.59 15.79
N ILE A 180 15.81 -5.44 16.31
CA ILE A 180 16.52 -5.32 17.60
C ILE A 180 15.78 -4.29 18.45
N ILE A 181 15.55 -4.61 19.72
CA ILE A 181 15.00 -3.67 20.71
C ILE A 181 16.11 -3.32 21.69
N PHE A 182 16.31 -2.03 21.96
CA PHE A 182 17.42 -1.53 22.76
C PHE A 182 17.05 -0.30 23.59
N SER A 183 17.76 -0.11 24.70
CA SER A 183 17.69 1.08 25.55
C SER A 183 19.02 1.83 25.60
N ASP A 184 20.17 1.14 25.53
CA ASP A 184 21.49 1.76 25.30
C ASP A 184 21.81 1.79 23.80
N ILE A 185 22.12 2.98 23.29
CA ILE A 185 22.60 3.21 21.91
C ILE A 185 23.86 2.40 21.57
N LYS A 186 24.66 1.94 22.54
CA LYS A 186 25.79 1.02 22.27
C LYS A 186 25.36 -0.32 21.67
N ASN A 187 24.11 -0.74 21.90
CA ASN A 187 23.55 -1.98 21.36
C ASN A 187 22.94 -1.79 19.96
N LEU A 188 22.95 -0.57 19.41
CA LEU A 188 22.48 -0.28 18.07
C LEU A 188 23.51 -0.73 17.04
N ILE A 189 23.20 -1.82 16.34
CA ILE A 189 23.97 -2.32 15.20
C ILE A 189 23.08 -2.21 13.95
N PHE A 190 23.56 -1.51 12.93
CA PHE A 190 22.96 -1.48 11.59
C PHE A 190 24.06 -1.41 10.53
N ALA A 191 23.91 -2.20 9.46
CA ALA A 191 24.81 -2.18 8.30
C ALA A 191 24.14 -1.50 7.11
N ASP A 192 22.89 -1.89 6.83
CA ASP A 192 22.09 -1.39 5.71
C ASP A 192 21.04 -0.35 6.14
N THR A 193 20.25 0.12 5.18
CA THR A 193 19.12 1.03 5.42
C THR A 193 18.13 0.40 6.39
N CYS A 194 17.93 1.04 7.54
CA CYS A 194 16.94 0.65 8.55
C CYS A 194 16.13 1.86 9.02
N ILE A 195 15.06 1.61 9.76
CA ILE A 195 14.42 2.64 10.59
C ILE A 195 14.72 2.37 12.06
N ILE A 196 15.01 3.44 12.80
CA ILE A 196 14.96 3.43 14.26
C ILE A 196 13.66 4.11 14.66
N GLN A 197 12.88 3.46 15.50
CA GLN A 197 11.57 3.92 15.91
C GLN A 197 11.44 3.84 17.43
N LYS A 198 10.72 4.78 18.05
CA LYS A 198 10.39 4.74 19.48
C LYS A 198 9.59 3.46 19.76
N TYR A 199 10.01 2.68 20.76
CA TYR A 199 9.31 1.46 21.12
C TYR A 199 8.08 1.79 21.98
N ILE A 200 6.93 1.20 21.64
CA ILE A 200 5.70 1.36 22.41
C ILE A 200 5.79 0.44 23.62
N CYS A 201 6.03 1.05 24.79
CA CYS A 201 6.36 0.36 26.03
C CYS A 201 5.12 -0.06 26.84
N ASN A 202 3.98 0.52 26.51
CA ASN A 202 2.68 0.37 27.16
C ASN A 202 1.61 -0.26 26.23
N PRO A 203 1.91 -1.38 25.52
CA PRO A 203 0.90 -2.02 24.68
C PRO A 203 -0.28 -2.52 25.54
N LEU A 204 -1.48 -2.54 24.96
CA LEU A 204 -2.62 -3.21 25.57
C LEU A 204 -2.30 -4.72 25.66
N LEU A 205 -2.39 -5.28 26.86
CA LEU A 205 -2.06 -6.69 27.12
C LEU A 205 -3.33 -7.52 27.35
N VAL A 206 -3.41 -8.68 26.72
CA VAL A 206 -4.46 -9.68 26.97
C VAL A 206 -3.83 -10.84 27.73
N GLY A 207 -4.23 -11.07 28.99
CA GLY A 207 -3.60 -12.09 29.84
C GLY A 207 -2.09 -11.90 30.05
N ARG A 208 -1.61 -10.65 30.04
CA ARG A 208 -0.19 -10.24 30.03
C ARG A 208 0.60 -10.55 28.73
N TYR A 209 -0.06 -10.99 27.66
CA TYR A 209 0.56 -11.16 26.34
C TYR A 209 0.36 -9.92 25.48
N LYS A 210 1.43 -9.47 24.82
CA LYS A 210 1.37 -8.42 23.80
C LYS A 210 0.64 -8.94 22.56
N CYS A 211 -0.21 -8.12 21.96
CA CYS A 211 -0.87 -8.46 20.70
C CYS A 211 -0.88 -7.30 19.71
N ASP A 212 -0.96 -7.62 18.42
CA ASP A 212 -1.20 -6.63 17.37
C ASP A 212 -2.31 -7.07 16.41
N LEU A 213 -2.95 -6.08 15.78
CA LEU A 213 -4.10 -6.25 14.90
C LEU A 213 -3.63 -6.26 13.44
N ARG A 214 -3.88 -7.37 12.74
CA ARG A 214 -3.87 -7.44 11.28
C ARG A 214 -5.26 -7.05 10.76
N VAL A 215 -5.36 -5.82 10.26
CA VAL A 215 -6.55 -5.27 9.62
C VAL A 215 -6.39 -5.39 8.10
N TYR A 216 -7.43 -5.84 7.40
CA TYR A 216 -7.41 -5.93 5.94
C TYR A 216 -8.10 -4.73 5.31
N VAL A 217 -7.48 -4.15 4.28
CA VAL A 217 -7.95 -2.92 3.60
C VAL A 217 -7.89 -3.16 2.10
N CYS A 218 -8.98 -2.86 1.38
CA CYS A 218 -9.02 -2.92 -0.08
C CYS A 218 -9.14 -1.51 -0.65
N VAL A 219 -8.18 -1.10 -1.49
CA VAL A 219 -8.25 0.16 -2.25
C VAL A 219 -8.64 -0.19 -3.68
N THR A 220 -9.83 0.19 -4.12
CA THR A 220 -10.35 -0.13 -5.48
C THR A 220 -10.05 0.96 -6.50
N GLY A 221 -9.48 2.09 -6.08
CA GLY A 221 -9.14 3.20 -6.95
C GLY A 221 -8.46 4.33 -6.21
N PHE A 222 -7.66 5.12 -6.93
CA PHE A 222 -7.00 6.33 -6.42
C PHE A 222 -7.55 7.63 -7.04
N LYS A 223 -8.34 7.53 -8.13
CA LYS A 223 -8.99 8.66 -8.82
C LYS A 223 -10.34 8.20 -9.41
N PRO A 224 -11.46 8.36 -8.68
CA PRO A 224 -11.57 8.79 -7.29
C PRO A 224 -10.88 7.82 -6.32
N LEU A 225 -10.39 8.34 -5.19
CA LEU A 225 -9.83 7.51 -4.12
C LEU A 225 -10.98 6.76 -3.44
N THR A 226 -10.88 5.44 -3.36
CA THR A 226 -11.92 4.58 -2.79
C THR A 226 -11.28 3.51 -1.91
N ILE A 227 -11.60 3.51 -0.61
CA ILE A 227 -10.99 2.66 0.42
C ILE A 227 -12.09 1.95 1.20
N TYR A 228 -11.98 0.62 1.25
CA TYR A 228 -12.80 -0.25 2.09
C TYR A 228 -11.94 -0.89 3.18
N ILE A 229 -12.51 -1.03 4.38
CA ILE A 229 -11.94 -1.83 5.46
C ILE A 229 -12.72 -3.14 5.58
N TYR A 230 -12.03 -4.25 5.83
CA TYR A 230 -12.69 -5.51 6.16
C TYR A 230 -13.12 -5.47 7.64
N GLN A 231 -14.37 -5.84 7.93
CA GLN A 231 -14.89 -5.86 9.31
C GLN A 231 -14.23 -6.93 10.19
N GLU A 232 -13.59 -7.93 9.59
CA GLU A 232 -12.81 -8.94 10.28
C GLU A 232 -11.30 -8.79 10.07
N GLY A 233 -10.54 -9.46 10.93
CA GLY A 233 -9.09 -9.42 10.91
C GLY A 233 -8.50 -10.51 11.81
N LEU A 234 -7.19 -10.44 12.03
CA LEU A 234 -6.50 -11.37 12.92
C LEU A 234 -5.79 -10.60 14.02
N VAL A 235 -6.00 -10.99 15.27
CA VAL A 235 -5.19 -10.50 16.40
C VAL A 235 -4.12 -11.54 16.69
N ARG A 236 -2.85 -11.12 16.63
CA ARG A 236 -1.69 -12.01 16.78
C ARG A 236 -1.04 -11.77 18.13
N PHE A 237 -0.86 -12.83 18.91
CA PHE A 237 -0.28 -12.78 20.24
C PHE A 237 1.20 -13.18 20.22
N ALA A 238 1.98 -12.50 21.05
CA ALA A 238 3.24 -12.98 21.59
C ALA A 238 3.02 -14.33 22.31
N THR A 239 4.00 -15.24 22.28
CA THR A 239 3.91 -16.53 22.98
C THR A 239 4.42 -16.49 24.41
N GLU A 240 5.13 -15.44 24.79
CA GLU A 240 5.60 -15.19 26.15
C GLU A 240 5.03 -13.88 26.72
N LYS A 241 4.99 -13.78 28.05
CA LYS A 241 4.42 -12.63 28.76
C LYS A 241 5.29 -11.40 28.52
N PHE A 242 4.67 -10.24 28.32
CA PHE A 242 5.37 -9.00 28.04
C PHE A 242 6.17 -8.53 29.27
N ASP A 243 7.47 -8.30 29.09
CA ASP A 243 8.39 -7.85 30.13
C ASP A 243 9.44 -6.89 29.55
N LEU A 244 9.51 -5.66 30.06
CA LEU A 244 10.52 -4.66 29.66
C LEU A 244 11.90 -4.89 30.31
N GLY A 245 12.00 -5.80 31.29
CA GLY A 245 13.26 -6.24 31.88
C GLY A 245 14.10 -7.10 30.93
N ASN A 246 13.47 -7.84 30.00
CA ASN A 246 14.16 -8.74 29.08
C ASN A 246 13.90 -8.41 27.60
N LEU A 247 14.51 -7.32 27.12
CA LEU A 247 14.39 -6.85 25.73
C LEU A 247 14.86 -7.85 24.65
N GLN A 248 15.70 -8.82 25.02
CA GLN A 248 16.18 -9.85 24.09
C GLN A 248 15.13 -10.93 23.82
N ASN A 249 14.07 -11.01 24.65
CA ASN A 249 12.99 -11.94 24.46
C ASN A 249 12.06 -11.53 23.30
N SER A 250 12.44 -11.93 22.09
CA SER A 250 11.64 -11.72 20.87
C SER A 250 10.23 -12.33 20.97
N TYR A 251 10.03 -13.40 21.75
CA TYR A 251 8.73 -14.07 21.93
C TYR A 251 7.76 -13.31 22.85
N ALA A 252 8.26 -12.36 23.63
CA ALA A 252 7.45 -11.44 24.45
C ALA A 252 7.15 -10.11 23.73
N HIS A 253 8.01 -9.71 22.79
CA HIS A 253 7.99 -8.37 22.20
C HIS A 253 7.55 -8.29 20.74
N LEU A 254 7.68 -9.38 19.98
CA LEU A 254 7.30 -9.44 18.57
C LEU A 254 6.12 -10.42 18.41
N THR A 255 5.09 -10.02 17.66
CA THR A 255 3.84 -10.79 17.47
C THR A 255 3.78 -11.52 16.13
N ASN A 256 4.84 -11.41 15.31
CA ASN A 256 4.89 -12.07 14.00
C ASN A 256 4.84 -13.59 14.17
N SER A 257 3.91 -14.25 13.48
CA SER A 257 3.72 -15.71 13.58
C SER A 257 4.94 -16.52 13.14
N SER A 258 5.78 -15.94 12.26
CA SER A 258 7.07 -16.51 11.82
C SER A 258 8.11 -16.65 12.92
N ILE A 259 8.06 -15.79 13.94
CA ILE A 259 8.92 -15.88 15.13
C ILE A 259 8.21 -16.81 16.13
N ASN A 260 6.96 -16.48 16.46
CA ASN A 260 6.23 -17.13 17.55
C ASN A 260 5.97 -18.62 17.35
N ARG A 261 5.86 -19.11 16.10
CA ARG A 261 5.74 -20.55 15.78
C ARG A 261 6.90 -21.38 16.33
N SER A 262 8.10 -20.80 16.42
CA SER A 262 9.30 -21.49 16.94
C SER A 262 9.46 -21.38 18.46
N GLY A 263 8.56 -20.68 19.15
CA GLY A 263 8.64 -20.47 20.60
C GLY A 263 8.08 -21.64 21.39
N ALA A 264 8.77 -22.05 22.46
CA ALA A 264 8.38 -23.19 23.32
C ALA A 264 7.02 -23.03 24.03
N SER A 265 6.39 -21.86 23.94
CA SER A 265 5.06 -21.56 24.49
C SER A 265 3.98 -21.34 23.41
N TYR A 266 4.25 -21.75 22.15
CA TYR A 266 3.31 -21.66 21.04
C TYR A 266 2.06 -22.52 21.27
N GLU A 267 2.25 -23.82 21.50
CA GLU A 267 1.18 -24.82 21.68
C GLU A 267 0.56 -24.80 23.09
N LYS A 268 1.22 -24.16 24.06
CA LYS A 268 0.71 -24.04 25.43
C LYS A 268 -0.60 -23.25 25.45
N ILE A 269 -1.61 -23.84 26.10
CA ILE A 269 -2.86 -23.16 26.44
C ILE A 269 -2.54 -22.03 27.41
N LYS A 270 -2.95 -20.81 27.05
CA LYS A 270 -2.78 -19.59 27.84
C LYS A 270 -4.10 -19.29 28.51
N GLU A 271 -4.08 -18.92 29.80
CA GLU A 271 -5.28 -18.69 30.63
C GLU A 271 -6.38 -17.85 29.94
N VAL A 272 -6.04 -16.66 29.45
CA VAL A 272 -6.99 -15.76 28.77
C VAL A 272 -7.04 -15.99 27.25
N VAL A 273 -5.88 -16.15 26.61
CA VAL A 273 -5.78 -16.26 25.14
C VAL A 273 -6.34 -17.60 24.63
N GLY A 274 -6.30 -18.65 25.45
CA GLY A 274 -6.67 -20.02 25.09
C GLY A 274 -5.55 -20.76 24.35
N SER A 275 -5.92 -21.75 23.54
CA SER A 275 -4.99 -22.47 22.67
C SER A 275 -4.50 -21.60 21.50
N GLY A 276 -3.23 -21.80 21.11
CA GLY A 276 -2.59 -21.09 20.00
C GLY A 276 -2.15 -19.65 20.30
N CYS A 277 -2.09 -18.83 19.25
CA CYS A 277 -1.59 -17.44 19.31
C CYS A 277 -2.35 -16.46 18.38
N LYS A 278 -3.56 -16.81 17.91
CA LYS A 278 -4.37 -15.94 17.04
C LYS A 278 -5.83 -15.92 17.48
N TRP A 279 -6.45 -14.74 17.49
CA TRP A 279 -7.90 -14.57 17.55
C TRP A 279 -8.40 -13.94 16.25
N THR A 280 -9.70 -14.04 16.01
CA THR A 280 -10.40 -13.14 15.09
C THR A 280 -10.51 -11.74 15.71
N LEU A 281 -10.70 -10.71 14.88
CA LEU A 281 -10.87 -9.35 15.34
C LEU A 281 -12.24 -9.17 16.04
N SER A 282 -13.27 -9.89 15.58
CA SER A 282 -14.57 -9.99 16.26
C SER A 282 -14.47 -10.52 17.71
N ARG A 283 -13.64 -11.53 17.97
CA ARG A 283 -13.37 -12.05 19.32
C ARG A 283 -12.65 -11.02 20.18
N PHE A 284 -11.67 -10.31 19.61
CA PHE A 284 -10.95 -9.26 20.32
C PHE A 284 -11.86 -8.09 20.71
N PHE A 285 -12.70 -7.58 19.81
CA PHE A 285 -13.67 -6.53 20.18
C PHE A 285 -14.73 -7.03 21.16
N SER A 286 -15.14 -8.30 21.09
CA SER A 286 -16.02 -8.89 22.11
C SER A 286 -15.36 -8.97 23.49
N TYR A 287 -14.06 -9.26 23.54
CA TYR A 287 -13.26 -9.16 24.77
C TYR A 287 -13.16 -7.71 25.26
N LEU A 288 -12.87 -6.73 24.40
CA LEU A 288 -12.82 -5.32 24.81
C LEU A 288 -14.16 -4.84 25.40
N ARG A 289 -15.29 -5.20 24.80
CA ARG A 289 -16.63 -4.88 25.33
C ARG A 289 -16.90 -5.51 26.70
N SER A 290 -16.33 -6.68 27.02
CA SER A 290 -16.45 -7.26 28.37
C SER A 290 -15.59 -6.55 29.42
N TRP A 291 -14.78 -5.57 29.03
CA TRP A 291 -14.00 -4.67 29.89
C TRP A 291 -14.50 -3.21 29.79
N ASP A 292 -15.75 -3.00 29.37
CA ASP A 292 -16.41 -1.68 29.21
C ASP A 292 -15.67 -0.71 28.26
N VAL A 293 -14.92 -1.25 27.29
CA VAL A 293 -14.25 -0.45 26.27
C VAL A 293 -15.21 -0.12 25.13
N ASP A 294 -15.29 1.17 24.78
CA ASP A 294 -15.94 1.67 23.56
C ASP A 294 -15.13 1.24 22.32
N ASP A 295 -15.49 0.08 21.78
CA ASP A 295 -14.89 -0.50 20.58
C ASP A 295 -15.26 0.26 19.31
N LEU A 296 -16.42 0.92 19.26
CA LEU A 296 -16.84 1.77 18.14
C LEU A 296 -15.92 2.98 17.98
N LEU A 297 -15.60 3.68 19.08
CA LEU A 297 -14.64 4.78 19.08
C LEU A 297 -13.23 4.31 18.70
N LEU A 298 -12.80 3.14 19.19
CA LEU A 298 -11.52 2.55 18.80
C LEU A 298 -11.48 2.22 17.29
N TRP A 299 -12.56 1.68 16.73
CA TRP A 299 -12.68 1.41 15.30
C TRP A 299 -12.66 2.68 14.45
N GLN A 300 -13.31 3.77 14.91
CA GLN A 300 -13.22 5.08 14.26
C GLN A 300 -11.79 5.61 14.23
N LYS A 301 -11.02 5.48 15.33
CA LYS A 301 -9.59 5.82 15.34
C LYS A 301 -8.79 4.98 14.33
N ILE A 302 -9.05 3.67 14.24
CA ILE A 302 -8.41 2.75 13.28
C ILE A 302 -8.73 3.17 11.82
N ASN A 303 -9.98 3.46 11.49
CA ASN A 303 -10.38 3.95 10.17
C ASN A 303 -9.61 5.22 9.78
N ARG A 304 -9.45 6.17 10.72
CA ARG A 304 -8.66 7.38 10.51
C ARG A 304 -7.18 7.09 10.25
N VAL A 305 -6.57 6.14 10.98
CA VAL A 305 -5.19 5.68 10.71
C VAL A 305 -5.06 5.15 9.29
N VAL A 306 -5.98 4.29 8.84
CA VAL A 306 -5.98 3.74 7.48
C VAL A 306 -6.09 4.84 6.42
N ILE A 307 -7.09 5.74 6.55
CA ILE A 307 -7.35 6.83 5.58
C ILE A 307 -6.13 7.74 5.45
N LEU A 308 -5.58 8.23 6.58
CA LEU A 308 -4.42 9.13 6.58
C LEU A 308 -3.16 8.46 6.03
N THR A 309 -3.01 7.15 6.24
CA THR A 309 -1.88 6.38 5.70
C THR A 309 -1.98 6.24 4.18
N VAL A 310 -3.14 5.85 3.63
CA VAL A 310 -3.31 5.74 2.17
C VAL A 310 -3.19 7.10 1.49
N LEU A 311 -3.72 8.17 2.10
CA LEU A 311 -3.58 9.55 1.62
C LEU A 311 -2.12 10.01 1.50
N ALA A 312 -1.19 9.44 2.29
CA ALA A 312 0.22 9.83 2.25
C ALA A 312 0.96 9.45 0.96
N ILE A 313 0.46 8.45 0.21
CA ILE A 313 0.96 8.13 -1.13
C ILE A 313 0.00 8.53 -2.25
N ALA A 314 -1.30 8.68 -1.98
CA ALA A 314 -2.33 8.86 -3.01
C ALA A 314 -2.05 9.99 -4.05
N PRO A 315 -1.46 11.16 -3.68
CA PRO A 315 -1.05 12.18 -4.67
C PRO A 315 -0.01 11.69 -5.70
N SER A 316 0.82 10.70 -5.31
CA SER A 316 1.92 10.16 -6.11
C SER A 316 1.54 8.91 -6.92
N VAL A 317 0.34 8.35 -6.73
CA VAL A 317 -0.08 7.14 -7.44
C VAL A 317 -0.53 7.50 -8.87
N PRO A 318 0.10 6.92 -9.91
CA PRO A 318 -0.36 7.07 -11.28
C PRO A 318 -1.81 6.60 -11.43
N PHE A 319 -2.52 7.15 -12.41
CA PHE A 319 -3.80 6.56 -12.78
C PHE A 319 -3.56 5.20 -13.44
N ALA A 320 -4.27 4.18 -12.98
CA ALA A 320 -4.41 2.90 -13.65
C ALA A 320 -5.89 2.48 -13.53
N ALA A 321 -6.49 2.11 -14.65
CA ALA A 321 -7.81 1.50 -14.68
C ALA A 321 -7.73 0.03 -14.21
N ASN A 322 -8.88 -0.53 -13.84
CA ASN A 322 -9.05 -1.95 -13.51
C ASN A 322 -7.95 -2.53 -12.60
N CYS A 323 -7.60 -1.80 -11.54
CA CYS A 323 -6.70 -2.27 -10.51
C CYS A 323 -7.41 -2.18 -9.16
N PHE A 324 -7.07 -3.09 -8.25
CA PHE A 324 -7.38 -2.96 -6.82
C PHE A 324 -6.11 -3.24 -6.02
N GLU A 325 -6.14 -3.08 -4.71
CA GLU A 325 -5.00 -3.36 -3.84
C GLU A 325 -5.48 -3.88 -2.48
N LEU A 326 -5.18 -5.15 -2.17
CA LEU A 326 -5.45 -5.75 -0.87
C LEU A 326 -4.23 -5.59 0.05
N LEU A 327 -4.35 -4.72 1.05
CA LEU A 327 -3.31 -4.39 2.02
C LEU A 327 -3.58 -5.05 3.38
N GLY A 328 -2.51 -5.43 4.08
CA GLY A 328 -2.57 -5.81 5.50
C GLY A 328 -1.95 -4.72 6.37
N PHE A 329 -2.76 -4.02 7.15
CA PHE A 329 -2.29 -3.05 8.15
C PHE A 329 -1.96 -3.77 9.45
N ASP A 330 -0.80 -3.45 10.03
CA ASP A 330 -0.35 -3.98 11.31
C ASP A 330 -0.43 -2.84 12.33
N ILE A 331 -1.38 -2.94 13.27
CA ILE A 331 -1.73 -1.88 14.22
C ILE A 331 -1.60 -2.39 15.65
N LEU A 332 -0.86 -1.66 16.49
CA LEU A 332 -0.76 -1.92 17.93
C LEU A 332 -1.71 -0.99 18.69
N ILE A 333 -2.47 -1.53 19.64
CA ILE A 333 -3.25 -0.72 20.58
C ILE A 333 -2.44 -0.57 21.87
N ASP A 334 -2.37 0.63 22.43
CA ASP A 334 -1.79 0.86 23.75
C ASP A 334 -2.84 0.80 24.87
N ASP A 335 -2.38 0.82 26.13
CA ASP A 335 -3.22 0.84 27.32
C ASP A 335 -4.17 2.06 27.42
N ASN A 336 -3.92 3.12 26.66
CA ASN A 336 -4.77 4.31 26.53
C ASN A 336 -5.76 4.20 25.34
N LEU A 337 -5.88 3.01 24.73
CA LEU A 337 -6.74 2.72 23.57
C LEU A 337 -6.44 3.64 22.38
N LYS A 338 -5.17 4.00 22.17
CA LYS A 338 -4.67 4.67 20.98
C LYS A 338 -4.12 3.63 20.00
N PRO A 339 -4.60 3.61 18.74
CA PRO A 339 -4.01 2.78 17.69
C PRO A 339 -2.74 3.43 17.15
N TRP A 340 -1.69 2.61 17.03
CA TRP A 340 -0.39 2.95 16.47
C TRP A 340 -0.10 2.11 15.23
N LEU A 341 0.30 2.75 14.14
CA LEU A 341 0.69 2.05 12.91
C LEU A 341 2.11 1.45 13.06
N LEU A 342 2.24 0.14 12.89
CA LEU A 342 3.53 -0.56 12.93
C LEU A 342 4.15 -0.71 11.54
N GLU A 343 3.37 -1.20 10.57
CA GLU A 343 3.74 -1.34 9.15
C GLU A 343 2.48 -1.57 8.27
N VAL A 344 2.64 -1.42 6.96
CA VAL A 344 1.65 -1.84 5.96
C VAL A 344 2.27 -2.93 5.10
N ASN A 345 1.58 -4.06 4.95
CA ASN A 345 2.05 -5.23 4.23
C ASN A 345 1.43 -5.28 2.82
N TYR A 346 2.31 -5.33 1.82
CA TYR A 346 1.99 -5.72 0.44
C TYR A 346 1.61 -7.20 0.41
N SER A 347 0.61 -7.59 -0.37
CA SER A 347 0.22 -9.01 -0.55
C SER A 347 0.16 -9.78 0.79
N PRO A 348 -0.73 -9.38 1.73
CA PRO A 348 -0.68 -9.85 3.11
C PRO A 348 -0.82 -11.38 3.18
N GLY A 349 0.10 -12.04 3.89
CA GLY A 349 0.21 -13.51 3.88
C GLY A 349 -1.11 -14.25 4.16
N LEU A 350 -1.57 -15.01 3.17
CA LEU A 350 -2.85 -15.73 3.14
C LEU A 350 -2.76 -17.22 3.57
N SER A 351 -1.67 -17.63 4.23
CA SER A 351 -1.53 -19.00 4.77
C SER A 351 -2.67 -19.36 5.74
N LEU A 352 -3.18 -20.59 5.67
CA LEU A 352 -4.29 -21.07 6.50
C LEU A 352 -3.78 -21.93 7.67
N ASP A 353 -2.99 -21.31 8.55
CA ASP A 353 -2.23 -22.02 9.59
C ASP A 353 -3.06 -22.49 10.79
N CYS A 354 -4.25 -21.93 11.02
CA CYS A 354 -5.16 -22.31 12.10
C CYS A 354 -6.62 -21.94 11.78
N SER A 355 -7.56 -22.34 12.64
CA SER A 355 -9.00 -22.07 12.48
C SER A 355 -9.34 -20.59 12.28
N ALA A 356 -8.67 -19.68 13.00
CA ALA A 356 -8.85 -18.23 12.83
C ALA A 356 -8.38 -17.75 11.44
N ASP A 357 -7.29 -18.29 10.91
CA ASP A 357 -6.85 -17.99 9.54
C ASP A 357 -7.88 -18.46 8.52
N VAL A 358 -8.39 -19.69 8.66
CA VAL A 358 -9.42 -20.28 7.77
C VAL A 358 -10.70 -19.45 7.78
N SER A 359 -11.22 -19.10 8.96
CA SER A 359 -12.50 -18.38 9.09
C SER A 359 -12.46 -16.97 8.50
N VAL A 360 -11.30 -16.29 8.60
CA VAL A 360 -11.14 -14.91 8.11
C VAL A 360 -10.67 -14.88 6.65
N LYS A 361 -9.56 -15.54 6.32
CA LYS A 361 -8.89 -15.34 5.01
C LYS A 361 -9.66 -15.93 3.84
N ARG A 362 -10.35 -17.07 4.01
CA ARG A 362 -11.14 -17.66 2.93
C ARG A 362 -12.29 -16.72 2.55
N ARG A 363 -13.05 -16.24 3.55
CA ARG A 363 -14.13 -15.25 3.38
C ARG A 363 -13.60 -13.92 2.82
N LEU A 364 -12.47 -13.42 3.32
CA LEU A 364 -11.81 -12.22 2.81
C LEU A 364 -11.59 -12.30 1.29
N ILE A 365 -11.13 -13.43 0.77
CA ILE A 365 -10.91 -13.57 -0.68
C ILE A 365 -12.25 -13.69 -1.43
N HIS A 366 -13.26 -14.42 -0.92
CA HIS A 366 -14.59 -14.39 -1.55
C HIS A 366 -15.11 -12.94 -1.65
N ASP A 367 -15.10 -12.19 -0.56
CA ASP A 367 -15.61 -10.82 -0.51
C ASP A 367 -14.76 -9.85 -1.34
N THR A 368 -13.45 -10.09 -1.45
CA THR A 368 -12.55 -9.31 -2.33
C THR A 368 -12.96 -9.50 -3.80
N ILE A 369 -13.17 -10.75 -4.21
CA ILE A 369 -13.59 -11.07 -5.58
C ILE A 369 -15.00 -10.50 -5.85
N GLU A 370 -15.92 -10.51 -4.88
CA GLU A 370 -17.23 -9.88 -5.03
C GLU A 370 -17.15 -8.36 -5.20
N LEU A 371 -16.37 -7.69 -4.36
CA LEU A 371 -16.10 -6.25 -4.46
C LEU A 371 -15.53 -5.87 -5.84
N MET A 372 -14.68 -6.72 -6.43
CA MET A 372 -14.21 -6.55 -7.80
C MET A 372 -15.30 -6.73 -8.86
N HIS A 373 -16.12 -7.78 -8.79
CA HIS A 373 -17.18 -8.01 -9.78
C HIS A 373 -18.17 -6.84 -9.82
N LEU A 374 -18.51 -6.28 -8.64
CA LEU A 374 -19.32 -5.07 -8.53
C LEU A 374 -18.67 -3.85 -9.20
N HIS A 375 -17.35 -3.83 -9.34
CA HIS A 375 -16.62 -2.81 -10.09
C HIS A 375 -16.60 -3.11 -11.61
N SER A 376 -16.30 -4.35 -12.02
CA SER A 376 -16.18 -4.74 -13.43
C SER A 376 -17.51 -4.76 -14.19
N LEU A 377 -18.57 -5.34 -13.61
CA LEU A 377 -19.91 -5.37 -14.23
C LEU A 377 -20.51 -3.96 -14.43
N ARG A 378 -20.02 -2.96 -13.67
CA ARG A 378 -20.38 -1.55 -13.83
C ARG A 378 -19.58 -0.82 -14.91
N ASN A 379 -18.53 -1.42 -15.45
CA ASN A 379 -17.82 -0.94 -16.63
C ASN A 379 -18.42 -1.54 -17.91
N GLU A 380 -18.67 -2.85 -17.93
CA GLU A 380 -19.24 -3.55 -19.10
C GLU A 380 -20.63 -3.00 -19.51
N ARG A 381 -21.53 -2.76 -18.55
CA ARG A 381 -22.86 -2.15 -18.82
C ARG A 381 -22.80 -0.75 -19.44
N LYS A 382 -21.65 -0.06 -19.39
CA LYS A 382 -21.47 1.26 -20.00
C LYS A 382 -21.05 1.16 -21.46
N GLU A 383 -20.22 0.18 -21.80
CA GLU A 383 -19.79 -0.04 -23.19
C GLU A 383 -20.98 -0.43 -24.08
N SER A 384 -21.88 -1.30 -23.59
CA SER A 384 -23.12 -1.68 -24.28
C SER A 384 -24.07 -0.49 -24.53
N CYS A 385 -24.08 0.52 -23.67
CA CYS A 385 -24.91 1.72 -23.87
C CYS A 385 -24.23 2.76 -24.77
N SER A 386 -22.90 2.85 -24.78
CA SER A 386 -22.18 3.75 -25.71
C SER A 386 -22.16 3.24 -27.15
N ALA A 387 -22.17 1.91 -27.36
CA ALA A 387 -22.19 1.30 -28.69
C ALA A 387 -23.53 1.51 -29.43
N ALA A 388 -24.63 1.77 -28.71
CA ALA A 388 -25.98 1.88 -29.28
C ALA A 388 -26.30 3.26 -29.90
N ASN A 389 -25.51 4.31 -29.64
CA ASN A 389 -25.80 5.69 -30.05
C ASN A 389 -24.94 6.18 -31.24
N GLY A 390 -24.67 5.30 -32.20
CA GLY A 390 -23.99 5.64 -33.46
C GLY A 390 -24.97 5.82 -34.63
N SER A 391 -25.45 7.06 -34.86
CA SER A 391 -26.20 7.42 -36.08
C SER A 391 -25.38 8.37 -36.98
N PRO A 392 -25.34 8.15 -38.31
CA PRO A 392 -24.48 8.93 -39.20
C PRO A 392 -25.11 10.26 -39.61
N GLY A 393 -24.51 11.37 -39.21
CA GLY A 393 -24.96 12.74 -39.53
C GLY A 393 -23.95 13.52 -40.38
N VAL A 394 -24.12 13.51 -41.70
CA VAL A 394 -23.41 14.42 -42.62
C VAL A 394 -24.05 15.79 -42.60
N SER A 395 -23.28 16.88 -42.52
CA SER A 395 -23.75 18.21 -42.93
C SER A 395 -22.62 19.09 -43.46
N LEU A 396 -22.98 19.99 -44.39
CA LEU A 396 -22.08 20.67 -45.32
C LEU A 396 -21.48 21.97 -44.75
N ALA A 397 -20.33 22.35 -45.31
CA ALA A 397 -19.74 23.67 -45.12
C ALA A 397 -20.53 24.79 -45.84
N ARG A 398 -20.55 25.99 -45.25
CA ARG A 398 -20.75 27.26 -45.98
C ARG A 398 -19.74 28.32 -45.53
N LYS A 399 -19.21 29.05 -46.51
CA LYS A 399 -18.43 30.28 -46.33
C LYS A 399 -19.36 31.46 -46.04
N ASP A 400 -18.86 32.49 -45.36
CA ASP A 400 -19.09 33.86 -45.81
C ASP A 400 -17.90 34.79 -45.50
N ARG A 401 -17.88 36.01 -46.07
CA ARG A 401 -16.75 36.94 -46.14
C ARG A 401 -16.98 38.28 -45.40
N GLY A 402 -15.92 38.80 -44.78
CA GLY A 402 -15.40 40.14 -45.14
C GLY A 402 -15.46 41.30 -44.13
N ARG A 403 -14.35 42.08 -44.12
CA ARG A 403 -14.11 43.44 -43.54
C ARG A 403 -14.28 43.58 -42.00
N GLY A 404 -13.45 44.33 -41.25
CA GLY A 404 -12.21 45.06 -41.54
C GLY A 404 -12.26 46.54 -41.12
N ARG A 405 -11.44 46.97 -40.14
CA ARG A 405 -10.90 48.34 -39.90
C ARG A 405 -10.05 48.45 -38.62
N ASP A 406 -8.75 48.67 -38.82
CA ASP A 406 -7.83 49.73 -38.31
C ASP A 406 -7.87 50.34 -36.88
N LEU A 407 -6.67 50.81 -36.48
CA LEU A 407 -6.20 51.40 -35.20
C LEU A 407 -6.44 52.93 -35.10
N PRO A 408 -6.11 53.60 -33.96
CA PRO A 408 -4.76 54.20 -33.72
C PRO A 408 -4.14 53.84 -32.31
N HIS A 409 -2.82 53.84 -32.05
CA HIS A 409 -1.84 54.96 -31.84
C HIS A 409 -2.22 55.89 -30.65
N GLU A 410 -1.42 56.35 -29.66
CA GLU A 410 0.04 56.51 -29.33
C GLU A 410 0.25 56.65 -27.78
N SER A 411 1.42 56.77 -27.11
CA SER A 411 2.84 56.34 -27.26
C SER A 411 3.68 56.76 -26.01
N PHE A 412 5.01 56.51 -26.02
CA PHE A 412 6.08 57.05 -25.12
C PHE A 412 6.20 56.48 -23.68
N SER A 413 7.40 56.31 -23.07
CA SER A 413 8.80 56.49 -23.52
C SER A 413 9.82 55.66 -22.67
N LYS A 414 11.09 55.57 -23.12
CA LYS A 414 12.24 54.87 -22.49
C LYS A 414 13.05 55.80 -21.55
N PRO A 415 14.13 55.34 -20.86
CA PRO A 415 15.48 55.13 -21.44
C PRO A 415 16.04 53.71 -21.20
N GLY A 416 17.14 53.19 -21.76
CA GLY A 416 18.37 53.78 -22.37
C GLY A 416 19.53 53.69 -21.35
N SER A 417 20.66 52.98 -21.54
CA SER A 417 21.61 52.94 -22.68
C SER A 417 22.45 51.62 -22.61
N ARG A 418 22.72 50.89 -23.73
CA ARG A 418 23.95 50.90 -24.59
C ARG A 418 25.26 50.51 -23.86
N ARG A 419 26.21 49.77 -24.47
CA ARG A 419 26.63 49.72 -25.89
C ARG A 419 27.23 48.34 -26.27
N ALA A 420 27.29 48.03 -27.56
CA ALA A 420 27.85 46.79 -28.13
C ALA A 420 29.17 47.04 -28.90
N PHE A 421 29.91 45.99 -29.28
CA PHE A 421 30.34 45.69 -30.66
C PHE A 421 30.96 44.27 -30.78
N SER A 422 31.39 43.84 -31.98
CA SER A 422 31.33 42.45 -32.44
C SER A 422 32.54 41.97 -33.29
N LYS A 423 32.72 40.64 -33.39
CA LYS A 423 33.63 39.88 -34.30
C LYS A 423 35.13 39.98 -33.95
N ASP A 424 36.04 39.06 -34.30
CA ASP A 424 36.14 38.00 -35.35
C ASP A 424 37.01 36.79 -34.88
N GLY A 425 37.13 35.72 -35.69
CA GLY A 425 38.42 34.98 -35.88
C GLY A 425 38.76 33.68 -35.10
N THR A 426 38.85 32.57 -35.83
CA THR A 426 39.58 31.28 -35.54
C THR A 426 41.08 31.33 -35.90
N PRO A 427 41.95 30.27 -35.76
CA PRO A 427 41.94 29.01 -34.97
C PRO A 427 43.31 28.65 -34.26
N GLY A 428 43.36 27.49 -33.57
CA GLY A 428 44.60 26.72 -33.25
C GLY A 428 45.14 26.89 -31.81
N GLU A 429 45.94 25.98 -31.22
CA GLU A 429 46.28 24.57 -31.51
C GLU A 429 46.93 23.93 -30.24
N LYS A 430 46.99 22.59 -30.15
CA LYS A 430 47.92 21.78 -29.30
C LYS A 430 47.94 21.94 -27.75
N GLY A 431 47.46 20.90 -27.05
CA GLY A 431 48.38 19.99 -26.35
C GLY A 431 48.34 19.85 -24.81
N VAL A 432 48.88 18.69 -24.37
CA VAL A 432 49.56 18.43 -23.07
C VAL A 432 48.73 17.98 -21.84
N THR A 433 48.52 16.65 -21.78
CA THR A 433 48.74 15.70 -20.65
C THR A 433 48.04 15.77 -19.26
N ALA A 434 47.55 14.58 -18.87
CA ALA A 434 47.78 13.86 -17.59
C ALA A 434 47.10 14.30 -16.26
N CYS A 435 46.08 13.53 -15.87
CA CYS A 435 46.05 12.61 -14.70
C CYS A 435 47.23 12.63 -13.70
N PRO A 436 47.01 12.38 -12.38
CA PRO A 436 46.31 11.15 -11.95
C PRO A 436 45.38 11.19 -10.73
N GLU A 437 44.54 10.17 -10.69
CA GLU A 437 43.86 9.66 -9.50
C GLU A 437 44.86 8.98 -8.54
N ASN A 438 44.50 8.86 -7.25
CA ASN A 438 45.05 7.82 -6.38
C ASN A 438 43.92 7.18 -5.58
N GLN A 439 43.66 5.90 -5.86
CA GLN A 439 42.88 5.01 -4.98
C GLN A 439 43.84 4.04 -4.31
N HIS A 440 43.67 3.80 -3.01
CA HIS A 440 44.24 2.63 -2.35
C HIS A 440 43.16 1.87 -1.57
N THR A 441 42.91 0.65 -2.03
CA THR A 441 42.19 -0.42 -1.32
C THR A 441 43.11 -1.05 -0.26
N CYS A 442 42.55 -1.60 0.84
CA CYS A 442 43.20 -2.70 1.56
C CYS A 442 42.32 -3.42 2.61
N GLN A 443 42.30 -4.75 2.48
CA GLN A 443 42.10 -5.82 3.47
C GLN A 443 42.78 -7.08 2.85
N PRO A 444 43.21 -8.14 3.57
CA PRO A 444 42.54 -8.72 4.76
C PRO A 444 43.39 -9.46 5.84
N ARG A 445 42.68 -9.96 6.86
CA ARG A 445 42.84 -11.25 7.61
C ARG A 445 44.10 -11.63 8.43
N ALA A 446 43.77 -12.05 9.67
CA ALA A 446 44.19 -13.26 10.39
C ALA A 446 45.64 -13.40 10.92
N VAL A 447 45.75 -13.92 12.15
CA VAL A 447 47.01 -14.19 12.88
C VAL A 447 46.98 -15.61 13.43
N LEU A 448 48.03 -16.39 13.17
CA LEU A 448 48.36 -17.61 13.91
C LEU A 448 49.89 -17.78 14.05
N SER A 449 50.31 -17.91 15.32
CA SER A 449 51.46 -18.69 15.85
C SER A 449 52.86 -18.69 15.20
N ARG A 450 53.85 -18.31 16.03
CA ARG A 450 55.24 -18.84 16.21
C ARG A 450 56.19 -18.80 14.99
N GLN A 451 57.28 -18.02 14.99
CA GLN A 451 58.50 -18.08 15.83
C GLN A 451 59.47 -19.20 15.41
N GLU A 452 60.50 -18.87 14.60
CA GLU A 452 61.94 -19.05 14.95
C GLU A 452 62.94 -18.56 13.86
N VAL A 453 64.04 -17.96 14.35
CA VAL A 453 65.46 -17.95 13.88
C VAL A 453 65.88 -17.43 12.47
N ARG A 454 67.01 -16.71 12.48
CA ARG A 454 67.76 -15.97 11.43
C ARG A 454 68.97 -16.80 10.89
N PRO A 455 69.92 -16.29 10.06
CA PRO A 455 69.90 -15.37 8.89
C PRO A 455 70.68 -16.01 7.67
N PRO A 456 71.63 -15.34 6.94
CA PRO A 456 71.40 -14.54 5.73
C PRO A 456 72.23 -14.99 4.48
N THR A 457 71.98 -14.43 3.29
CA THR A 457 72.95 -13.61 2.48
C THR A 457 72.58 -13.40 0.99
N ARG A 458 72.95 -12.22 0.48
CA ARG A 458 73.42 -11.87 -0.90
C ARG A 458 72.56 -12.19 -2.15
N GLU A 459 71.92 -11.12 -2.65
CA GLU A 459 72.02 -10.50 -3.99
C GLU A 459 72.71 -11.21 -5.20
N PRO A 460 72.32 -10.89 -6.47
CA PRO A 460 72.09 -11.87 -7.54
C PRO A 460 73.15 -11.86 -8.70
N PRO A 461 73.02 -11.30 -9.94
CA PRO A 461 71.92 -10.70 -10.74
C PRO A 461 71.76 -11.25 -12.21
N LYS A 462 70.71 -10.78 -12.93
CA LYS A 462 70.57 -10.65 -14.43
C LYS A 462 70.59 -11.89 -15.35
N ALA A 463 69.49 -12.10 -16.11
CA ALA A 463 69.53 -12.21 -17.58
C ALA A 463 68.19 -11.99 -18.31
N LYS A 464 68.26 -11.09 -19.29
CA LYS A 464 67.37 -10.59 -20.36
C LYS A 464 66.46 -11.58 -21.17
N PRO A 465 65.57 -11.06 -22.06
CA PRO A 465 64.29 -11.68 -22.40
C PRO A 465 64.28 -12.49 -23.71
N LYS A 466 63.19 -13.25 -23.93
CA LYS A 466 62.76 -13.68 -25.27
C LYS A 466 61.26 -13.50 -25.47
N ALA A 467 60.90 -12.67 -26.44
CA ALA A 467 59.54 -12.59 -26.96
C ALA A 467 59.25 -13.78 -27.88
N ARG A 468 57.99 -14.23 -27.91
CA ARG A 468 57.43 -14.96 -29.05
C ARG A 468 55.96 -14.58 -29.23
N ALA A 469 55.62 -14.14 -30.44
CA ALA A 469 54.27 -13.81 -30.83
C ALA A 469 53.51 -15.05 -31.32
N ARG A 470 52.17 -15.05 -31.21
CA ARG A 470 51.23 -15.01 -32.35
C ARG A 470 49.76 -15.02 -31.91
N HIS A 471 48.93 -14.41 -32.75
CA HIS A 471 47.46 -14.21 -32.68
C HIS A 471 46.66 -15.53 -32.87
N PRO A 472 45.30 -15.55 -33.02
CA PRO A 472 44.28 -14.47 -32.90
C PRO A 472 43.00 -14.86 -32.11
N ALA A 473 42.10 -13.88 -31.86
CA ALA A 473 40.64 -14.11 -31.80
C ALA A 473 39.84 -12.83 -32.13
N LEU A 474 38.80 -12.95 -32.97
CA LEU A 474 37.86 -11.89 -33.39
C LEU A 474 36.81 -11.62 -32.28
N LYS A 475 36.48 -10.36 -31.98
CA LYS A 475 35.34 -9.55 -32.52
C LYS A 475 33.93 -10.16 -32.39
N THR A 476 33.13 -9.58 -31.48
CA THR A 476 31.72 -9.15 -31.68
C THR A 476 31.34 -8.18 -30.54
N LEU A 477 31.42 -6.86 -30.69
CA LEU A 477 30.43 -5.93 -31.29
C LEU A 477 29.01 -6.01 -30.69
N ILE A 478 28.72 -5.06 -29.78
CA ILE A 478 27.37 -4.67 -29.35
C ILE A 478 27.02 -3.36 -30.09
N PRO A 479 25.88 -3.26 -30.79
CA PRO A 479 25.47 -2.02 -31.43
C PRO A 479 24.78 -1.06 -30.43
N ARG A 480 25.34 0.15 -30.29
CA ARG A 480 24.58 1.33 -29.86
C ARG A 480 23.65 1.77 -30.99
N VAL A 481 22.43 2.21 -30.67
CA VAL A 481 21.62 3.04 -31.58
C VAL A 481 21.23 4.34 -30.88
N SER A 482 21.40 5.42 -31.63
CA SER A 482 21.42 6.83 -31.23
C SER A 482 20.07 7.40 -30.78
N LEU A 483 20.12 8.46 -29.96
CA LEU A 483 19.01 9.43 -29.87
C LEU A 483 18.83 10.14 -31.22
N ILE A 484 17.59 10.26 -31.68
CA ILE A 484 17.18 11.24 -32.69
C ILE A 484 16.22 12.23 -32.01
N GLN A 485 16.49 13.52 -32.15
CA GLN A 485 15.59 14.58 -31.74
C GLN A 485 14.45 14.71 -32.75
N ALA A 486 13.20 14.66 -32.28
CA ALA A 486 12.03 15.07 -33.07
C ALA A 486 11.30 16.21 -32.35
N ARG A 487 11.38 17.43 -32.90
CA ARG A 487 10.46 18.51 -32.54
C ARG A 487 9.19 18.34 -33.38
N GLY A 488 8.09 17.95 -32.74
CA GLY A 488 6.76 17.91 -33.35
C GLY A 488 5.70 18.25 -32.30
N ARG A 489 4.94 19.33 -32.52
CA ARG A 489 3.74 19.62 -31.72
C ARG A 489 2.59 18.82 -32.31
N GLU A 490 2.24 17.71 -31.69
CA GLU A 490 0.93 17.07 -31.89
C GLU A 490 0.18 16.98 -30.57
N LYS A 491 -1.07 17.47 -30.57
CA LYS A 491 -2.00 17.27 -29.46
C LYS A 491 -2.55 15.84 -29.56
N GLY A 492 -1.81 14.88 -29.02
CA GLY A 492 -2.32 13.53 -28.80
C GLY A 492 -3.55 13.57 -27.90
N LEU A 493 -4.73 13.35 -28.47
CA LEU A 493 -5.98 13.17 -27.73
C LEU A 493 -5.87 11.90 -26.88
N SER A 494 -5.63 12.08 -25.59
CA SER A 494 -5.73 11.02 -24.60
C SER A 494 -7.20 10.59 -24.46
N LEU A 495 -7.60 9.59 -25.24
CA LEU A 495 -8.85 8.84 -25.08
C LEU A 495 -8.76 7.89 -23.88
N CYS A 496 -8.45 8.46 -22.71
CA CYS A 496 -8.65 7.81 -21.42
C CYS A 496 -9.98 8.33 -20.87
N VAL A 497 -11.03 7.51 -20.99
CA VAL A 497 -12.36 7.82 -20.46
C VAL A 497 -12.24 8.03 -18.95
N GLN A 498 -12.39 9.27 -18.49
CA GLN A 498 -12.51 9.53 -17.06
C GLN A 498 -13.85 9.00 -16.55
N PRO A 499 -13.90 8.42 -15.34
CA PRO A 499 -15.17 7.95 -14.77
C PRO A 499 -16.14 9.12 -14.62
N ASP A 500 -17.33 8.96 -15.20
CA ASP A 500 -18.35 10.01 -15.32
C ASP A 500 -18.88 10.50 -13.96
N SER A 501 -19.43 11.69 -14.01
CA SER A 501 -19.75 12.66 -12.96
C SER A 501 -20.74 12.22 -11.86
N SER A 502 -21.32 11.02 -11.92
CA SER A 502 -22.42 10.55 -11.06
C SER A 502 -22.13 9.29 -10.23
N TRP A 503 -20.96 8.66 -10.36
CA TRP A 503 -20.67 7.38 -9.70
C TRP A 503 -20.33 7.52 -8.21
N VAL A 504 -21.18 7.01 -7.32
CA VAL A 504 -20.86 6.89 -5.87
C VAL A 504 -20.49 5.43 -5.54
N PRO A 505 -19.39 5.16 -4.81
CA PRO A 505 -19.06 3.82 -4.33
C PRO A 505 -20.18 3.19 -3.47
N GLY A 506 -20.34 1.86 -3.53
CA GLY A 506 -21.28 1.17 -2.66
C GLY A 506 -20.82 1.23 -1.19
N PRO A 507 -21.74 1.31 -0.20
CA PRO A 507 -21.34 1.40 1.20
C PRO A 507 -20.72 0.11 1.74
N GLN A 508 -21.05 -1.04 1.15
CA GLN A 508 -20.59 -2.36 1.59
C GLN A 508 -20.60 -3.37 0.42
N ALA A 509 -19.68 -4.35 0.45
CA ALA A 509 -19.68 -5.57 -0.37
C ALA A 509 -19.10 -6.73 0.45
N GLY A 510 -19.83 -7.83 0.62
CA GLY A 510 -19.51 -8.81 1.67
C GLY A 510 -19.26 -8.13 3.03
N ASN A 511 -18.14 -8.45 3.70
CA ASN A 511 -17.72 -7.78 4.93
C ASN A 511 -16.74 -6.59 4.70
N PHE A 512 -16.56 -6.12 3.46
CA PHE A 512 -15.86 -4.86 3.17
C PHE A 512 -16.81 -3.67 3.33
N VAL A 513 -16.49 -2.74 4.22
CA VAL A 513 -17.23 -1.50 4.45
C VAL A 513 -16.45 -0.31 3.93
N LEU A 514 -17.12 0.58 3.20
CA LEU A 514 -16.55 1.81 2.66
C LEU A 514 -16.17 2.77 3.81
N ILE A 515 -14.90 3.18 3.86
CA ILE A 515 -14.42 4.20 4.82
C ILE A 515 -13.97 5.50 4.13
N PHE A 516 -13.71 5.46 2.83
CA PHE A 516 -13.45 6.64 2.02
C PHE A 516 -13.94 6.41 0.58
N PRO A 517 -14.62 7.38 -0.06
CA PRO A 517 -15.13 8.62 0.50
C PRO A 517 -16.20 8.38 1.56
N PHE A 518 -16.35 9.31 2.50
CA PHE A 518 -17.37 9.23 3.56
C PHE A 518 -18.43 10.33 3.45
N ASN A 519 -18.31 11.24 2.48
CA ASN A 519 -19.32 12.21 2.09
C ASN A 519 -19.05 12.74 0.66
N GLU A 520 -20.02 13.45 0.07
CA GLU A 520 -19.89 14.07 -1.26
C GLU A 520 -18.68 15.03 -1.38
N ALA A 521 -18.36 15.75 -0.29
CA ALA A 521 -17.24 16.68 -0.28
C ALA A 521 -15.89 15.97 -0.44
N THR A 522 -15.70 14.81 0.19
CA THR A 522 -14.49 13.98 0.06
C THR A 522 -14.47 13.19 -1.25
N PHE A 523 -15.62 12.73 -1.73
CA PHE A 523 -15.74 12.11 -3.04
C PHE A 523 -15.30 13.08 -4.15
N GLY A 524 -15.93 14.26 -4.23
CA GLY A 524 -15.57 15.30 -5.19
C GLY A 524 -14.12 15.78 -5.06
N ALA A 525 -13.58 15.85 -3.83
CA ALA A 525 -12.18 16.18 -3.58
C ALA A 525 -11.18 15.09 -4.04
N SER A 526 -11.64 13.89 -4.39
CA SER A 526 -10.79 12.79 -4.86
C SER A 526 -10.88 12.52 -6.36
N ARG A 527 -11.98 12.94 -7.01
CA ARG A 527 -12.28 12.60 -8.41
C ARG A 527 -11.40 13.36 -9.41
N ASN A 528 -11.39 14.69 -9.34
CA ASN A 528 -10.80 15.56 -10.37
C ASN A 528 -9.42 16.09 -9.94
N GLY A 529 -8.52 15.17 -9.58
CA GLY A 529 -7.27 15.50 -8.90
C GLY A 529 -7.45 15.58 -7.38
N LEU A 530 -6.52 15.01 -6.62
CA LEU A 530 -6.68 14.77 -5.19
C LEU A 530 -6.44 16.05 -4.36
N ASN A 531 -7.51 16.69 -3.91
CA ASN A 531 -7.46 17.82 -2.99
C ASN A 531 -7.35 17.34 -1.53
N VAL A 532 -6.12 16.96 -1.15
CA VAL A 532 -5.77 16.47 0.19
C VAL A 532 -6.17 17.46 1.29
N ARG A 533 -6.01 18.77 1.07
CA ARG A 533 -6.36 19.81 2.06
C ARG A 533 -7.85 19.79 2.38
N ARG A 534 -8.72 19.71 1.37
CA ARG A 534 -10.17 19.59 1.56
C ARG A 534 -10.54 18.28 2.26
N ILE A 535 -9.90 17.17 1.90
CA ILE A 535 -10.14 15.87 2.55
C ILE A 535 -9.79 15.91 4.05
N ILE A 536 -8.66 16.52 4.41
CA ILE A 536 -8.23 16.64 5.81
C ILE A 536 -9.18 17.54 6.61
N GLN A 537 -9.67 18.64 6.04
CA GLN A 537 -10.69 19.50 6.67
C GLN A 537 -11.98 18.73 6.96
N GLU A 538 -12.47 17.91 6.03
CA GLU A 538 -13.65 17.06 6.23
C GLU A 538 -13.41 15.97 7.30
N LEU A 539 -12.21 15.38 7.35
CA LEU A 539 -11.85 14.37 8.35
C LEU A 539 -11.74 14.97 9.77
N GLN A 540 -11.26 16.21 9.88
CA GLN A 540 -11.27 16.97 11.15
C GLN A 540 -12.71 17.27 11.61
N LYS A 541 -13.58 17.75 10.71
CA LYS A 541 -15.02 17.98 11.02
C LYS A 541 -15.70 16.69 11.52
N LEU A 542 -15.45 15.56 10.86
CA LEU A 542 -15.98 14.26 11.25
C LEU A 542 -15.52 13.88 12.68
N THR A 543 -14.23 14.07 12.97
CA THR A 543 -13.66 13.81 14.31
C THR A 543 -14.31 14.68 15.38
N HIS A 544 -14.46 16.00 15.14
CA HIS A 544 -15.08 16.91 16.12
C HIS A 544 -16.54 16.53 16.42
N LYS A 545 -17.32 16.16 15.39
CA LYS A 545 -18.70 15.70 15.55
C LYS A 545 -18.81 14.40 16.34
N GLN A 546 -17.89 13.45 16.12
CA GLN A 546 -17.83 12.20 16.88
C GLN A 546 -17.52 12.46 18.36
N CYS A 547 -16.53 13.31 18.65
CA CYS A 547 -16.19 13.68 20.04
C CYS A 547 -17.34 14.39 20.76
N SER A 548 -18.08 15.30 20.11
CA SER A 548 -19.21 15.99 20.75
C SER A 548 -20.36 15.04 21.05
N GLN A 549 -20.70 14.14 20.12
CA GLN A 549 -21.74 13.12 20.33
C GLN A 549 -21.39 12.17 21.49
N ALA A 550 -20.14 11.70 21.58
CA ALA A 550 -19.68 10.86 22.69
C ALA A 550 -19.70 11.58 24.05
N ALA A 551 -19.45 12.90 24.08
CA ALA A 551 -19.54 13.71 25.29
C ALA A 551 -21.00 13.92 25.75
N GLU A 552 -21.93 14.15 24.81
CA GLU A 552 -23.36 14.26 25.11
C GLU A 552 -23.95 12.95 25.64
N GLU A 553 -23.59 11.79 25.06
CA GLU A 553 -24.07 10.50 25.55
C GLU A 553 -23.54 10.17 26.95
N LYS A 554 -22.28 10.51 27.26
CA LYS A 554 -21.74 10.35 28.63
C LYS A 554 -22.42 11.27 29.64
N THR A 555 -22.84 12.47 29.22
CA THR A 555 -23.58 13.40 30.09
C THR A 555 -25.03 12.96 30.31
N LYS A 556 -25.63 12.20 29.39
CA LYS A 556 -26.99 11.62 29.51
C LYS A 556 -27.05 10.27 30.25
N ARG A 557 -25.90 9.67 30.59
CA ARG A 557 -25.77 8.42 31.37
C ARG A 557 -25.30 8.65 32.81
N LYS A 558 -25.04 9.90 33.19
CA LYS A 558 -24.86 10.35 34.58
C LYS A 558 -26.14 11.05 35.03
#